data_AF-A0A840N7T9-F1
#
_entry.id   AF-A0A840N7T9-F1
#
_cell.length_a   1.000
_cell.length_b   1.000
_cell.length_c   1.000
_cell.angle_alpha   90.00
_cell.angle_beta   90.00
_cell.angle_gamma   90.00
#
_symmetry.space_group_name_H-M   'P 1'
#
loop_
_entity.id
_entity.type
_entity.pdbx_description
1 polymer ?
#
loop_
_entity_poly.entity_id
_entity_poly.type
_entity_poly.pdbx_seq_one_letter_code
_entity_poly.pdbx_strand_id
1 'polypeptide(L)'
;MNDFNPITLFAISYETMGVWTWLALFVALLLLAGIVTGILKLRNAKRSPKRPIMAALFMGVGATLAFSFVVPRWTLAQSGSLNGAVDYLAVILLAMIPGAAVASTVFSIASRRCAVRGAST
;
A
#
# COMPACT_ATOMS: atom_id res chain seq x y z
N MET A 1 -17.26 -3.51 -21.58
CA MET A 1 -16.81 -3.62 -20.16
C MET A 1 -17.75 -2.78 -19.28
N ASN A 2 -19.01 -3.21 -19.12
CA ASN A 2 -20.00 -2.48 -18.31
C ASN A 2 -20.64 -3.34 -17.20
N ASP A 3 -20.19 -4.60 -17.05
CA ASP A 3 -20.71 -5.57 -16.06
C ASP A 3 -19.96 -5.50 -14.72
N PHE A 4 -19.28 -4.38 -14.44
CA PHE A 4 -18.58 -4.22 -13.18
C PHE A 4 -19.60 -3.95 -12.07
N ASN A 5 -20.02 -5.00 -11.36
CA ASN A 5 -20.91 -4.90 -10.21
C ASN A 5 -20.09 -4.96 -8.90
N PRO A 6 -19.90 -3.84 -8.20
CA PRO A 6 -19.12 -3.79 -6.97
C PRO A 6 -19.76 -4.61 -5.83
N ILE A 7 -21.08 -4.81 -5.86
CA ILE A 7 -21.80 -5.64 -4.87
C ILE A 7 -21.40 -7.10 -5.05
N THR A 8 -21.33 -7.58 -6.28
CA THR A 8 -20.92 -8.96 -6.58
C THR A 8 -19.46 -9.21 -6.18
N LEU A 9 -18.56 -8.25 -6.44
CA LEU A 9 -17.16 -8.34 -6.01
C LEU A 9 -17.02 -8.38 -4.49
N PHE A 10 -17.80 -7.56 -3.78
CA PHE A 10 -17.82 -7.59 -2.32
C PHE A 10 -18.34 -8.92 -1.79
N ALA A 11 -19.43 -9.45 -2.35
CA ALA A 11 -20.00 -10.73 -1.96
C ALA A 11 -18.99 -11.89 -2.13
N ILE A 12 -18.32 -11.96 -3.28
CA ILE A 12 -17.28 -12.96 -3.55
C ILE A 12 -16.13 -12.82 -2.54
N SER A 13 -15.67 -11.58 -2.29
CA SER A 13 -14.59 -11.31 -1.34
C SER A 13 -14.97 -11.72 0.08
N TYR A 14 -16.19 -11.37 0.50
CA TYR A 14 -16.72 -11.69 1.82
C TYR A 14 -16.94 -13.19 2.02
N GLU A 15 -17.41 -13.93 1.02
CA GLU A 15 -17.49 -15.38 1.12
C GLU A 15 -16.09 -16.02 1.21
N THR A 16 -15.12 -15.49 0.46
CA THR A 16 -13.76 -16.06 0.41
C THR A 16 -12.96 -15.76 1.68
N MET A 17 -13.05 -14.54 2.20
CA MET A 17 -12.23 -14.04 3.30
C MET A 17 -12.98 -13.83 4.62
N GLY A 18 -14.32 -13.84 4.60
CA GLY A 18 -15.15 -13.64 5.79
C GLY A 18 -14.81 -12.35 6.53
N VAL A 19 -14.57 -12.48 7.84
CA VAL A 19 -14.17 -11.39 8.74
C VAL A 19 -12.88 -10.69 8.29
N TRP A 20 -11.95 -11.38 7.62
CA TRP A 20 -10.71 -10.76 7.13
C TRP A 20 -10.96 -9.68 6.09
N THR A 21 -12.09 -9.74 5.37
CA THR A 21 -12.52 -8.69 4.44
C THR A 21 -12.69 -7.36 5.15
N TRP A 22 -13.29 -7.36 6.34
CA TRP A 22 -13.49 -6.15 7.14
C TRP A 22 -12.17 -5.59 7.65
N LEU A 23 -11.26 -6.45 8.09
CA LEU A 23 -9.92 -6.03 8.51
C LEU A 23 -9.16 -5.38 7.34
N ALA A 24 -9.17 -6.02 6.16
CA ALA A 24 -8.53 -5.50 4.96
C ALA A 24 -9.14 -4.17 4.51
N LEU A 25 -10.46 -4.05 4.55
CA LEU A 25 -11.17 -2.79 4.26
C LEU A 25 -10.79 -1.70 5.25
N PHE A 26 -10.75 -2.00 6.54
CA PHE A 26 -10.36 -1.03 7.56
C PHE A 26 -8.93 -0.52 7.34
N VAL A 27 -7.98 -1.42 7.07
CA VAL A 27 -6.60 -1.04 6.73
C VAL A 27 -6.57 -0.19 5.46
N ALA A 28 -7.27 -0.59 4.40
CA ALA A 28 -7.35 0.17 3.16
C ALA A 28 -7.88 1.59 3.38
N LEU A 29 -8.92 1.75 4.19
CA LEU A 29 -9.47 3.05 4.56
C LEU A 29 -8.49 3.90 5.35
N LEU A 30 -7.74 3.31 6.30
CA LEU A 30 -6.69 4.03 7.04
C LEU A 30 -5.59 4.53 6.12
N LEU A 31 -5.15 3.70 5.18
CA LEU A 31 -4.14 4.06 4.18
C LEU A 31 -4.64 5.21 3.29
N LEU A 32 -5.88 5.13 2.81
CA LEU A 32 -6.53 6.16 2.01
C LEU A 32 -6.62 7.49 2.77
N ALA A 33 -7.07 7.45 4.03
CA ALA A 33 -7.15 8.62 4.89
C ALA A 33 -5.76 9.25 5.10
N GLY A 34 -4.70 8.45 5.28
CA GLY A 34 -3.33 8.92 5.37
C GLY A 34 -2.84 9.67 4.13
N ILE A 35 -3.21 9.18 2.94
CA ILE A 35 -2.90 9.80 1.65
C ILE A 35 -3.69 11.10 1.46
N VAL A 36 -5.01 11.06 1.65
CA VAL A 36 -5.90 12.22 1.49
C VAL A 36 -5.48 13.35 2.43
N THR A 37 -5.24 13.05 3.71
CA THR A 37 -4.79 14.06 4.68
C THR A 37 -3.41 14.62 4.32
N GLY A 38 -2.50 13.81 3.79
CA GLY A 38 -1.20 14.26 3.29
C GLY A 38 -1.31 15.23 2.11
N ILE A 39 -2.16 14.91 1.13
CA ILE A 39 -2.43 15.77 -0.03
C ILE A 39 -3.07 17.09 0.42
N LEU A 40 -4.09 17.03 1.28
CA LEU A 40 -4.76 18.23 1.78
C LEU A 40 -3.78 19.15 2.52
N LYS A 41 -2.87 18.60 3.34
CA LYS A 41 -1.83 19.38 4.01
C LYS A 41 -0.84 20.01 3.05
N LEU A 42 -0.38 19.28 2.03
CA LEU A 42 0.50 19.81 0.99
C LEU A 42 -0.16 20.93 0.18
N ARG A 43 -1.45 20.73 -0.16
CA ARG A 43 -2.25 21.71 -0.90
C ARG A 43 -2.46 22.99 -0.08
N ASN A 44 -2.83 22.85 1.20
CA ASN A 44 -2.99 23.99 2.11
C ASN A 44 -1.67 24.76 2.30
N ALA A 45 -0.53 24.07 2.31
CA ALA A 45 0.79 24.70 2.40
C ALA A 45 1.33 25.25 1.06
N LYS A 46 0.59 25.12 -0.06
CA LYS A 46 1.04 25.47 -1.43
C LYS A 46 2.42 24.88 -1.80
N ARG A 47 2.74 23.68 -1.29
CA ARG A 47 4.05 23.04 -1.53
C ARG A 47 3.95 21.91 -2.55
N SER A 48 5.05 21.71 -3.27
CA SER A 48 5.17 20.65 -4.28
C SER A 48 5.14 19.25 -3.63
N PRO A 49 4.34 18.30 -4.14
CA PRO A 49 4.28 16.93 -3.63
C PRO A 49 5.45 16.04 -4.10
N LYS A 50 6.38 16.55 -4.94
CA LYS A 50 7.45 15.74 -5.56
C LYS A 50 8.31 14.99 -4.53
N ARG A 51 8.78 15.68 -3.48
CA ARG A 51 9.61 15.08 -2.42
C ARG A 51 8.89 14.00 -1.62
N PRO A 52 7.68 14.23 -1.07
CA PRO A 52 6.96 13.19 -0.34
C PRO A 52 6.56 12.01 -1.23
N ILE A 53 6.25 12.23 -2.51
CA ILE A 53 6.00 11.15 -3.48
C ILE A 53 7.27 10.31 -3.70
N MET A 54 8.42 10.94 -3.96
CA MET A 54 9.67 10.18 -4.14
C MET A 54 10.05 9.39 -2.89
N ALA A 55 9.92 10.00 -1.70
CA ALA A 55 10.20 9.29 -0.45
C ALA A 55 9.29 8.08 -0.27
N ALA A 56 7.98 8.22 -0.54
CA ALA A 56 7.03 7.14 -0.48
C ALA A 56 7.31 6.05 -1.51
N LEU A 57 7.72 6.43 -2.73
CA LEU A 57 8.05 5.51 -3.80
C LEU A 57 9.28 4.66 -3.45
N PHE A 58 10.39 5.29 -3.04
CA PHE A 58 11.61 4.57 -2.70
C PHE A 58 11.42 3.65 -1.50
N MET A 59 10.77 4.15 -0.44
CA MET A 59 10.51 3.34 0.75
C MET A 59 9.50 2.23 0.46
N GLY A 60 8.48 2.50 -0.35
CA GLY A 60 7.49 1.51 -0.77
C GLY A 60 8.11 0.39 -1.59
N VAL A 61 8.89 0.72 -2.62
CA VAL A 61 9.60 -0.26 -3.45
C VAL A 61 10.60 -1.07 -2.61
N GLY A 62 11.39 -0.40 -1.76
CA GLY A 62 12.32 -1.07 -0.86
C GLY A 62 11.62 -2.04 0.11
N ALA A 63 10.48 -1.62 0.67
CA ALA A 63 9.67 -2.47 1.53
C ALA A 63 9.08 -3.66 0.76
N THR A 64 8.52 -3.45 -0.43
CA THR A 64 8.02 -4.54 -1.29
C THR A 64 9.12 -5.57 -1.54
N LEU A 65 10.32 -5.14 -1.94
CA LEU A 65 11.46 -6.03 -2.15
C LEU A 65 11.83 -6.81 -0.88
N ALA A 66 11.90 -6.13 0.27
CA ALA A 66 12.21 -6.77 1.54
C ALA A 66 11.13 -7.81 1.93
N PHE A 67 9.85 -7.47 1.78
CA PHE A 67 8.74 -8.37 2.07
C PHE A 67 8.68 -9.54 1.09
N SER A 68 9.09 -9.39 -0.17
CA SER A 68 9.16 -10.52 -1.13
C SER A 68 10.04 -11.67 -0.63
N PHE A 69 11.12 -11.39 0.12
CA PHE A 69 11.93 -12.44 0.75
C PHE A 69 11.26 -13.09 1.97
N VAL A 70 10.34 -12.38 2.63
CA VAL A 70 9.56 -12.88 3.76
C VAL A 70 8.36 -13.70 3.28
N VAL A 71 7.90 -13.45 2.04
CA VAL A 71 6.69 -14.09 1.51
C VAL A 71 6.72 -15.62 1.56
N PRO A 72 7.78 -16.33 1.14
CA PRO A 72 7.79 -17.79 1.22
C PRO A 72 7.64 -18.32 2.65
N ARG A 73 8.15 -17.57 3.65
CA ARG A 73 8.11 -17.99 5.06
C ARG A 73 6.71 -17.88 5.67
N TRP A 74 5.98 -16.80 5.40
CA TRP A 74 4.65 -16.60 6.00
C TRP A 74 3.53 -17.36 5.28
N THR A 75 3.76 -17.84 4.05
CA THR A 75 2.80 -18.61 3.26
C THR A 75 3.04 -20.10 3.41
N LEU A 76 4.03 -20.49 4.22
CA LEU A 76 4.48 -21.88 4.39
C LEU A 76 4.82 -22.55 3.05
N ALA A 77 5.16 -21.75 2.03
CA ALA A 77 5.53 -22.27 0.73
C ALA A 77 6.91 -22.92 0.83
N GLN A 78 7.01 -24.17 0.37
CA GLN A 78 8.27 -24.88 0.34
C GLN A 78 9.19 -24.22 -0.69
N SER A 79 10.43 -23.91 -0.32
CA SER A 79 11.37 -23.09 -1.11
C SER A 79 11.63 -23.59 -2.54
N GLY A 80 11.31 -24.86 -2.83
CA GLY A 80 11.38 -25.46 -4.17
C GLY A 80 10.15 -25.22 -5.07
N SER A 81 9.10 -24.54 -4.60
CA SER A 81 7.88 -24.28 -5.37
C SER A 81 7.90 -22.98 -6.18
N LEU A 82 8.98 -22.19 -6.10
CA LEU A 82 9.16 -20.95 -6.86
C LEU A 82 9.94 -21.23 -8.16
N ASN A 83 9.32 -22.01 -9.06
CA ASN A 83 10.01 -22.56 -10.23
C ASN A 83 9.49 -21.98 -11.56
N GLY A 84 8.49 -21.09 -11.51
CA GLY A 84 7.93 -20.40 -12.67
C GLY A 84 7.86 -18.87 -12.50
N ALA A 85 7.78 -18.16 -13.63
CA ALA A 85 7.64 -16.70 -13.65
C ALA A 85 6.36 -16.22 -12.92
N VAL A 86 5.30 -17.03 -12.93
CA VAL A 86 4.03 -16.75 -12.23
C VAL A 86 4.22 -16.72 -10.71
N ASP A 87 5.13 -17.55 -10.17
CA ASP A 87 5.38 -17.61 -8.72
C ASP A 87 6.07 -16.33 -8.23
N TYR A 88 7.03 -15.81 -9.01
CA TYR A 88 7.66 -14.52 -8.73
C TYR A 88 6.65 -13.37 -8.79
N LEU A 89 5.75 -13.39 -9.78
CA LEU A 89 4.69 -12.40 -9.88
C LEU A 89 3.76 -12.45 -8.66
N ALA A 90 3.32 -13.65 -8.25
CA ALA A 90 2.49 -13.83 -7.06
C ALA A 90 3.20 -13.33 -5.79
N VAL A 91 4.50 -13.61 -5.63
CA VAL A 91 5.30 -13.09 -4.50
C VAL A 91 5.34 -11.57 -4.48
N ILE A 92 5.58 -10.94 -5.63
CA ILE A 92 5.65 -9.47 -5.74
C ILE A 92 4.28 -8.86 -5.41
N LEU A 93 3.19 -9.42 -5.95
CA LEU A 93 1.83 -8.95 -5.64
C LEU A 93 1.50 -9.08 -4.16
N LEU A 94 1.87 -10.20 -3.52
CA LEU A 94 1.64 -10.37 -2.08
C LEU A 94 2.45 -9.37 -1.25
N ALA A 95 3.73 -9.16 -1.61
CA ALA A 95 4.62 -8.23 -0.93
C ALA A 95 4.24 -6.76 -1.16
N MET A 96 3.49 -6.46 -2.23
CA MET A 96 3.02 -5.12 -2.52
C MET A 96 2.00 -4.64 -1.49
N ILE A 97 1.29 -5.54 -0.80
CA ILE A 97 0.33 -5.18 0.26
C ILE A 97 1.03 -4.47 1.44
N PRO A 98 2.01 -5.08 2.14
CA PRO A 98 2.75 -4.39 3.19
C PRO A 98 3.64 -3.27 2.63
N GLY A 99 4.15 -3.38 1.39
CA GLY A 99 4.89 -2.31 0.72
C GLY A 99 4.07 -1.03 0.52
N ALA A 100 2.81 -1.16 0.11
CA ALA A 100 1.87 -0.04 0.00
C ALA A 100 1.55 0.59 1.37
N ALA A 101 1.52 -0.21 2.42
CA ALA A 101 1.34 0.29 3.79
C ALA A 101 2.54 1.16 4.24
N VAL A 102 3.76 0.72 3.95
CA VAL A 102 4.96 1.53 4.20
C VAL A 102 4.97 2.80 3.33
N ALA A 103 4.62 2.69 2.04
CA ALA A 103 4.60 3.84 1.14
C ALA A 103 3.64 4.93 1.61
N SER A 104 2.41 4.57 1.99
CA SER A 104 1.39 5.55 2.42
C SER A 104 1.76 6.21 3.76
N THR A 105 2.34 5.46 4.69
CA THR A 105 2.75 5.98 6.00
C THR A 105 3.91 6.94 5.84
N VAL A 106 4.92 6.57 5.03
CA VAL A 106 6.03 7.47 4.67
C VAL A 106 5.52 8.72 3.97
N PHE A 107 4.58 8.60 3.02
CA PHE A 107 3.95 9.73 2.36
C PHE A 107 3.27 10.68 3.37
N SER A 108 2.48 10.12 4.29
CA SER A 108 1.76 10.91 5.31
C SER A 108 2.73 11.62 6.27
N ILE A 109 3.82 10.97 6.67
CA ILE A 109 4.85 11.58 7.52
C ILE A 109 5.62 12.66 6.75
N ALA A 110 6.06 12.36 5.53
CA ALA A 110 6.84 13.29 4.71
C ALA A 110 6.03 14.53 4.33
N SER A 111 4.75 14.36 3.95
CA SER A 111 3.84 15.47 3.66
C SER A 111 3.63 16.38 4.87
N ARG A 112 3.43 15.81 6.06
CA ARG A 112 3.34 16.57 7.33
C ARG A 112 4.62 17.35 7.61
N ARG A 113 5.79 16.70 7.52
CA ARG A 113 7.10 17.35 7.75
C ARG A 113 7.35 18.49 6.75
N CYS A 114 7.02 18.28 5.47
CA CYS A 114 7.15 19.32 4.44
C CYS A 114 6.19 20.50 4.66
N ALA A 115 4.96 20.24 5.10
CA ALA A 115 4.01 21.29 5.42
C ALA A 115 4.47 22.14 6.62
N VAL A 116 4.97 21.52 7.69
CA VAL A 116 5.45 22.22 8.89
C VAL A 116 6.68 23.08 8.60
N ARG A 117 7.69 22.53 7.92
CA ARG A 117 8.90 23.29 7.56
C ARG A 117 8.61 24.50 6.66
N GLY A 118 7.51 24.44 5.90
CA GLY A 118 7.09 25.54 5.04
C GLY A 118 6.38 26.68 5.77
N ALA A 119 5.95 26.49 7.02
CA ALA A 119 5.33 27.53 7.86
C ALA A 119 6.37 28.33 8.68
N SER A 120 7.62 27.87 8.70
CA SER A 120 8.74 28.48 9.45
C SER A 120 9.58 29.44 8.59
N THR A 121 9.22 29.62 7.32
CA THR A 121 9.85 30.50 6.33
C THR A 121 8.80 31.45 5.78
#